data_AF-A0A533RXC8-F1
#
_entry.id   AF-A0A533RXC8-F1
#
_cell.length_a   1.000
_cell.length_b   1.000
_cell.length_c   1.000
_cell.angle_alpha   90.00
_cell.angle_beta   90.00
_cell.angle_gamma   90.00
#
_symmetry.space_group_name_H-M   'P 1'
#
loop_
_entity.id
_entity.type
_entity.pdbx_description
1 polymer ?
#
loop_
_entity_poly.entity_id
_entity_poly.type
_entity_poly.pdbx_seq_one_letter_code
_entity_poly.pdbx_strand_id
1 'polypeptide(L)'
;MLRLGKYFKPYLWQIILTITLLFVQANADLALPDYLSRIVNNGIQAGGVESPLPSYISQTQLERVSLFLSADDQARLSAAYTPITPTDADYAALLEKIPALADQTVYR
;
A
#
# COMPACT_ATOMS: atom_id res chain seq x y z
N MET A 1 -31.75 36.76 -18.25
CA MET A 1 -31.15 36.02 -17.12
C MET A 1 -29.70 36.41 -16.78
N LEU A 2 -28.91 36.98 -17.70
CA LEU A 2 -27.54 37.46 -17.44
C LEU A 2 -27.40 38.63 -16.44
N ARG A 3 -28.50 39.34 -16.12
CA ARG A 3 -28.49 40.48 -15.18
C ARG A 3 -28.25 40.06 -13.72
N LEU A 4 -28.47 38.79 -13.37
CA LEU A 4 -28.25 38.26 -12.02
C LEU A 4 -26.78 37.90 -11.73
N GLY A 5 -25.94 37.74 -12.77
CA GLY A 5 -24.53 37.39 -12.65
C GLY A 5 -23.73 38.34 -11.75
N LYS A 6 -24.12 39.62 -11.69
CA LYS A 6 -23.46 40.65 -10.86
C LYS A 6 -23.61 40.39 -9.36
N TYR A 7 -24.67 39.71 -8.93
CA TYR A 7 -24.92 39.41 -7.53
C TYR A 7 -24.15 38.17 -7.03
N PHE A 8 -23.69 37.30 -7.94
CA PHE A 8 -22.85 36.16 -7.58
C PHE A 8 -21.38 36.54 -7.35
N LYS A 9 -20.90 37.64 -7.98
CA LYS A 9 -19.52 38.14 -7.86
C LYS A 9 -18.94 38.18 -6.43
N PRO A 10 -19.62 38.74 -5.42
CA PRO A 10 -19.08 38.78 -4.05
C PRO A 10 -19.01 37.39 -3.39
N TYR A 11 -19.81 36.43 -3.85
CA TYR A 11 -19.90 35.08 -3.27
C TYR A 11 -19.16 34.02 -4.08
N LEU A 12 -18.41 34.39 -5.13
CA LEU A 12 -17.70 33.45 -6.00
C LEU A 12 -16.77 32.52 -5.21
N TRP A 13 -16.08 33.05 -4.19
CA TRP A 13 -15.24 32.24 -3.32
C TRP A 13 -16.03 31.15 -2.59
N GLN A 14 -17.18 31.51 -2.01
CA GLN A 14 -18.05 30.57 -1.32
C GLN A 14 -18.60 29.51 -2.28
N ILE A 15 -18.99 29.93 -3.49
CA ILE A 15 -19.49 29.02 -4.54
C ILE A 15 -18.40 28.01 -4.94
N ILE A 16 -17.19 28.48 -5.20
CA ILE A 16 -16.05 27.61 -5.54
C ILE A 16 -15.78 26.64 -4.39
N LEU A 17 -15.73 27.14 -3.15
CA LEU A 17 -15.53 26.29 -1.97
C LEU A 17 -16.61 25.21 -1.85
N THR A 18 -17.88 25.56 -2.03
CA THR A 18 -18.98 24.58 -2.02
C THR A 18 -18.79 23.54 -3.11
N ILE A 19 -18.45 23.95 -4.34
CA ILE A 19 -18.18 23.02 -5.44
C ILE A 19 -17.04 22.08 -5.08
N THR A 20 -15.92 22.59 -4.56
CA THR A 20 -14.78 21.77 -4.10
C THR A 20 -15.21 20.78 -3.02
N LEU A 21 -15.97 21.22 -2.02
CA LEU A 21 -16.46 20.34 -0.95
C LEU A 21 -17.39 19.24 -1.49
N LEU A 22 -18.24 19.54 -2.48
CA LEU A 22 -19.06 18.51 -3.15
C LEU A 22 -18.21 17.48 -3.90
N PHE A 23 -17.11 17.90 -4.54
CA PHE A 23 -16.17 16.96 -5.15
C PHE A 23 -15.49 16.08 -4.10
N VAL A 24 -15.06 16.64 -2.98
CA VAL A 24 -14.49 15.87 -1.87
C VAL A 24 -15.50 14.86 -1.35
N GLN A 25 -16.75 15.28 -1.13
CA GLN A 25 -17.83 14.39 -0.68
C GLN A 25 -18.04 13.24 -1.67
N ALA A 26 -18.18 13.55 -2.97
CA ALA A 26 -18.38 12.52 -4.00
C ALA A 26 -17.22 11.52 -4.07
N ASN A 27 -15.97 11.99 -3.90
CA ASN A 27 -14.81 11.10 -3.85
C ASN A 27 -14.82 10.22 -2.59
N ALA A 28 -15.24 10.76 -1.44
CA ALA A 28 -15.37 10.00 -0.21
C ALA A 28 -16.45 8.90 -0.33
N ASP A 29 -17.60 9.22 -0.92
CA ASP A 29 -18.68 8.26 -1.16
C ASP A 29 -18.24 7.15 -2.13
N LEU A 30 -17.45 7.49 -3.16
CA LEU A 30 -16.92 6.50 -4.12
C LEU A 30 -15.81 5.63 -3.53
N ALA A 31 -15.05 6.13 -2.55
CA ALA A 31 -14.01 5.37 -1.85
C ALA A 31 -14.55 4.46 -0.74
N LEU A 32 -15.78 4.69 -0.28
CA LEU A 32 -16.42 3.93 0.81
C LEU A 32 -16.52 2.42 0.51
N PRO A 33 -16.97 1.98 -0.68
CA PRO A 33 -16.95 0.58 -1.08
C PRO A 33 -15.55 -0.04 -1.05
N ASP A 34 -14.52 0.70 -1.46
CA ASP A 34 -13.14 0.21 -1.45
C ASP A 34 -12.61 0.02 -0.02
N TYR A 35 -12.95 0.93 0.91
CA TYR A 35 -12.61 0.74 2.33
C TYR A 35 -13.31 -0.49 2.90
N LEU A 36 -14.59 -0.69 2.60
CA LEU A 36 -15.32 -1.89 3.03
C LEU A 36 -14.69 -3.16 2.45
N SER A 37 -14.33 -3.15 1.16
CA SER A 37 -13.62 -4.25 0.50
C SER A 37 -12.32 -4.60 1.23
N ARG A 38 -11.50 -3.62 1.57
CA ARG A 38 -10.26 -3.84 2.34
C ARG A 38 -10.51 -4.40 3.74
N ILE A 39 -11.48 -3.85 4.47
CA ILE A 39 -11.82 -4.31 5.83
C ILE A 39 -12.26 -5.78 5.79
N VAL A 40 -13.10 -6.15 4.83
CA VAL A 40 -13.65 -7.49 4.75
C VAL A 40 -12.65 -8.47 4.16
N ASN A 41 -12.00 -8.15 3.04
CA ASN A 41 -11.09 -9.06 2.37
C ASN A 41 -9.77 -9.22 3.14
N ASN A 42 -9.12 -8.10 3.49
CA ASN A 42 -7.81 -8.17 4.13
C ASN A 42 -7.96 -8.37 5.64
N GLY A 43 -8.92 -7.70 6.28
CA GLY A 43 -9.13 -7.78 7.72
C GLY A 43 -9.81 -9.08 8.15
N ILE A 44 -11.07 -9.29 7.73
CA ILE A 44 -11.89 -10.41 8.22
C ILE A 44 -11.54 -11.72 7.52
N GLN A 45 -11.50 -11.76 6.18
CA GLN A 45 -11.27 -12.99 5.42
C GLN A 45 -9.82 -13.45 5.48
N ALA A 46 -8.86 -12.55 5.25
CA ALA A 46 -7.43 -12.86 5.30
C ALA A 46 -6.79 -12.68 6.69
N GLY A 47 -7.59 -12.38 7.73
CA GLY A 47 -7.10 -12.29 9.11
C GLY A 47 -6.04 -11.20 9.34
N GLY A 48 -6.07 -10.12 8.55
CA GLY A 48 -5.08 -9.05 8.56
C GLY A 48 -3.94 -9.23 7.57
N VAL A 49 -3.92 -10.29 6.76
CA VAL A 49 -2.90 -10.52 5.75
C VAL A 49 -3.30 -9.83 4.44
N GLU A 50 -2.67 -8.70 4.13
CA GLU A 50 -2.98 -7.92 2.92
C GLU A 50 -2.45 -8.55 1.62
N SER A 51 -1.38 -9.33 1.70
CA SER A 51 -0.72 -9.96 0.55
C SER A 51 -0.38 -11.41 0.86
N PRO A 52 -0.60 -12.34 -0.09
CA PRO A 52 -0.22 -13.74 0.08
C PRO A 52 1.29 -13.95 0.20
N LEU A 53 2.08 -12.98 -0.30
CA LEU A 53 3.54 -12.97 -0.18
C LEU A 53 3.96 -11.88 0.81
N PRO A 54 4.82 -12.20 1.80
CA PRO A 54 5.33 -11.20 2.73
C PRO A 54 6.27 -10.24 2.00
N SER A 55 6.21 -8.94 2.34
CA SER A 55 7.12 -7.94 1.76
C SER A 55 8.58 -8.14 2.17
N TYR A 56 8.81 -8.85 3.27
CA TYR A 56 10.14 -9.18 3.76
C TYR A 56 10.17 -10.61 4.27
N ILE A 57 11.19 -11.36 3.91
CA ILE A 57 11.37 -12.74 4.33
C ILE A 57 12.82 -12.96 4.75
N SER A 58 13.02 -13.60 5.91
CA SER A 58 14.35 -13.99 6.34
C SER A 58 14.85 -15.18 5.52
N GLN A 59 16.17 -15.29 5.35
CA GLN A 59 16.80 -16.39 4.63
C GLN A 59 16.31 -17.76 5.10
N THR A 60 16.23 -17.97 6.42
CA THR A 60 15.81 -19.26 6.99
C THR A 60 14.35 -19.60 6.61
N GLN A 61 13.47 -18.60 6.56
CA GLN A 61 12.07 -18.77 6.18
C GLN A 61 11.96 -19.06 4.68
N LEU A 62 12.74 -18.35 3.85
CA LEU A 62 12.77 -18.56 2.41
C LEU A 62 13.24 -20.00 2.08
N GLU A 63 14.28 -20.48 2.75
CA GLU A 63 14.78 -21.86 2.62
C GLU A 63 13.74 -22.89 3.10
N ARG A 64 13.00 -22.62 4.17
CA ARG A 64 11.94 -23.53 4.63
C ARG A 64 10.77 -23.60 3.65
N VAL A 65 10.37 -22.47 3.08
CA VAL A 65 9.28 -22.41 2.10
C VAL A 65 9.68 -23.13 0.82
N SER A 66 10.92 -22.97 0.36
CA SER A 66 11.40 -23.60 -0.88
C SER A 66 11.35 -25.13 -0.82
N LEU A 67 11.50 -25.75 0.36
CA LEU A 67 11.38 -27.20 0.54
C LEU A 67 10.02 -27.79 0.12
N PHE A 68 8.96 -26.98 0.14
CA PHE A 68 7.60 -27.41 -0.21
C PHE A 68 7.20 -27.02 -1.64
N LEU A 69 8.09 -26.34 -2.38
CA LEU A 69 7.83 -25.84 -3.73
C LEU A 69 8.39 -26.78 -4.80
N SER A 70 7.74 -26.82 -5.95
CA SER A 70 8.28 -27.46 -7.16
C SER A 70 9.52 -26.70 -7.66
N ALA A 71 10.36 -27.33 -8.50
CA ALA A 71 11.53 -26.67 -9.07
C ALA A 71 11.16 -25.39 -9.85
N ASP A 72 10.02 -25.42 -10.56
CA ASP A 72 9.51 -24.26 -11.30
C ASP A 72 9.08 -23.12 -10.36
N ASP A 73 8.43 -23.45 -9.25
CA ASP A 73 7.99 -22.46 -8.27
C ASP A 73 9.16 -21.89 -7.45
N GLN A 74 10.19 -22.69 -7.18
CA GLN A 74 11.43 -22.22 -6.56
C GLN A 74 12.15 -21.19 -7.46
N ALA A 75 12.20 -21.42 -8.77
CA ALA A 75 12.78 -20.48 -9.72
C ALA A 75 11.99 -19.17 -9.78
N ARG A 76 10.66 -19.23 -9.66
CA ARG A 76 9.80 -18.04 -9.56
C ARG A 76 10.02 -17.27 -8.26
N LEU A 77 10.17 -17.99 -7.14
CA LEU A 77 10.41 -17.39 -5.83
C LEU A 77 11.77 -16.67 -5.77
N SER A 78 12.84 -17.29 -6.29
CA SER A 78 14.17 -16.69 -6.30
C SER A 78 14.28 -15.49 -7.25
N ALA A 79 13.46 -15.45 -8.31
CA ALA A 79 13.35 -14.28 -9.18
C ALA A 79 12.54 -13.13 -8.55
N ALA A 80 11.62 -13.45 -7.63
CA ALA A 80 10.75 -12.46 -6.98
C ALA A 80 11.42 -11.76 -5.80
N TYR A 81 12.35 -12.43 -5.10
CA TYR A 81 12.99 -11.92 -3.89
C TYR A 81 14.47 -11.55 -4.13
N THR A 82 14.84 -10.34 -3.70
CA THR A 82 16.21 -9.82 -3.76
C THR A 82 16.79 -9.63 -2.35
N PRO A 83 18.05 -10.03 -2.10
CA PRO A 83 18.67 -9.82 -0.80
C PRO A 83 18.87 -8.32 -0.55
N ILE A 84 18.58 -7.86 0.66
CA ILE A 84 18.87 -6.49 1.08
C ILE A 84 20.33 -6.43 1.55
N THR A 85 21.10 -5.49 1.02
CA THR A 85 22.53 -5.34 1.30
C THR A 85 22.87 -3.99 1.95
N PRO A 86 23.95 -3.90 2.76
CA PRO A 86 24.39 -2.65 3.38
C PRO A 86 24.78 -1.54 2.39
N THR A 87 24.99 -1.90 1.12
CA THR A 87 25.27 -0.99 0.02
C THR A 87 24.03 -0.33 -0.57
N ASP A 88 22.82 -0.75 -0.17
CA ASP A 88 21.58 -0.16 -0.66
C ASP A 88 21.33 1.20 -0.01
N ALA A 89 20.90 2.17 -0.82
CA ALA A 89 20.64 3.54 -0.37
C ALA A 89 19.58 3.60 0.76
N ASP A 90 18.66 2.64 0.78
CA ASP A 90 17.55 2.56 1.73
C ASP A 90 17.89 1.75 2.98
N TYR A 91 19.10 1.17 3.09
CA TYR A 91 19.46 0.23 4.15
C TYR A 91 19.28 0.83 5.56
N ALA A 92 19.69 2.09 5.76
CA ALA A 92 19.55 2.75 7.06
C ALA A 92 18.08 2.91 7.49
N ALA A 93 17.18 3.25 6.56
CA ALA A 93 15.75 3.37 6.82
C ALA A 93 15.07 2.01 7.02
N LEU A 94 15.60 0.96 6.38
CA LEU A 94 15.11 -0.42 6.55
C LEU A 94 15.56 -1.02 7.87
N LEU A 95 16.77 -0.71 8.36
CA LEU A 95 17.27 -1.15 9.66
C LEU A 95 16.38 -0.66 10.82
N GLU A 96 15.88 0.58 10.75
CA GLU A 96 14.95 1.11 11.76
C GLU A 96 13.61 0.36 11.76
N LYS A 97 13.11 -0.03 10.59
CA LYS A 97 11.83 -0.74 10.45
C LYS A 97 11.94 -2.23 10.72
N ILE A 98 13.10 -2.81 10.46
CA ILE A 98 13.34 -4.25 10.50
C ILE A 98 14.67 -4.48 11.24
N PRO A 99 14.65 -4.55 12.59
CA PRO A 99 15.86 -4.74 13.38
C PRO A 99 16.56 -6.08 13.08
N ALA A 100 15.82 -7.07 12.55
CA ALA A 100 16.38 -8.36 12.14
C ALA A 100 17.41 -8.26 11.00
N LEU A 101 17.47 -7.14 10.24
CA LEU A 101 18.53 -6.91 9.25
C LEU A 101 19.93 -6.81 9.88
N ALA A 102 20.03 -6.54 11.19
CA ALA A 102 21.31 -6.48 11.90
C ALA A 102 21.92 -7.87 12.11
N ASP A 103 21.08 -8.88 12.31
CA ASP A 103 21.50 -10.23 12.73
C ASP A 103 21.39 -11.27 11.61
N GLN A 104 20.55 -11.02 10.59
CA GLN A 104 20.24 -12.02 9.56
C GLN A 104 20.02 -11.39 8.17
N THR A 105 20.30 -12.17 7.12
CA THR A 105 19.98 -11.81 5.74
C THR A 105 18.46 -11.80 5.55
N VAL A 106 17.93 -10.65 5.14
CA VAL A 106 16.52 -10.45 4.81
C VAL A 106 16.39 -10.15 3.32
N TYR A 107 15.40 -10.74 2.70
CA TYR A 107 15.04 -10.55 1.30
C TYR A 107 13.77 -9.70 1.19
N ARG A 108 13.65 -8.92 0.11
CA ARG A 108 12.45 -8.17 -0.28
C ARG A 108 11.95 -8.62 -1.64
#